data_AF-A0A143HKP2-F1
#
_entry.id   AF-A0A143HKP2-F1
#
_cell.length_a   1.000
_cell.length_b   1.000
_cell.length_c   1.000
_cell.angle_alpha   90.00
_cell.angle_beta   90.00
_cell.angle_gamma   90.00
#
_symmetry.space_group_name_H-M   'P 1'
#
loop_
_entity.id
_entity.type
_entity.pdbx_description
1 polymer ?
#
loop_
_entity_poly.entity_id
_entity_poly.type
_entity_poly.pdbx_seq_one_letter_code
_entity_poly.pdbx_strand_id
1 'polypeptide(L)'
;MRDDYESHFVDHHDEITYHNKKTMKKMIQATLLAVFVPVMLLTGCDSSNGAADATAEAIVVSGLAKGGESRQMLELFKQQPEFKNMVACLSLFLSNQGWSGTDHDAYMTATDGTGDFGKIDSNQCSEQEAMGKFGAIMMASGDCM
;
A
#
# COMPACT_ATOMS: atom_id res chain seq x y z
N MET A 1 51.68 -30.12 -34.09
CA MET A 1 51.35 -31.38 -34.80
C MET A 1 51.12 -32.45 -33.76
N ARG A 2 50.02 -33.20 -33.92
CA ARG A 2 49.51 -34.32 -33.10
C ARG A 2 48.44 -33.93 -32.09
N ASP A 3 47.23 -34.05 -32.62
CA ASP A 3 45.96 -34.25 -31.97
C ASP A 3 45.91 -35.51 -31.09
N ASP A 4 44.95 -35.43 -30.16
CA ASP A 4 44.09 -36.49 -29.62
C ASP A 4 44.69 -37.62 -28.76
N TYR A 5 44.45 -37.47 -27.45
CA TYR A 5 44.49 -38.53 -26.45
C TYR A 5 43.13 -39.24 -26.38
N GLU A 6 43.17 -40.54 -26.66
CA GLU A 6 42.47 -41.69 -26.06
C GLU A 6 41.32 -41.37 -25.08
N SER A 7 40.08 -41.84 -25.32
CA SER A 7 39.60 -43.22 -25.06
C SER A 7 40.00 -43.74 -23.68
N HIS A 8 39.01 -44.20 -22.90
CA HIS A 8 38.99 -45.37 -21.99
C HIS A 8 37.97 -45.09 -20.85
N PHE A 9 36.92 -45.91 -20.68
CA PHE A 9 36.94 -47.19 -19.94
C PHE A 9 37.43 -46.97 -18.49
N VAL A 10 36.79 -47.42 -17.41
CA VAL A 10 35.70 -48.38 -17.22
C VAL A 10 35.38 -48.43 -15.70
N ASP A 11 34.23 -49.01 -15.37
CA ASP A 11 33.92 -49.79 -14.16
C ASP A 11 34.03 -49.17 -12.76
N HIS A 12 32.93 -49.06 -12.00
CA HIS A 12 32.07 -50.09 -11.36
C HIS A 12 32.47 -50.24 -9.90
N HIS A 13 31.45 -50.27 -9.03
CA HIS A 13 31.50 -50.81 -7.66
C HIS A 13 32.32 -49.96 -6.67
N ASP A 14 31.91 -49.64 -5.45
CA ASP A 14 30.91 -50.14 -4.51
C ASP A 14 30.67 -48.96 -3.53
N GLU A 15 29.42 -48.65 -3.19
CA GLU A 15 28.79 -49.08 -1.93
C GLU A 15 29.21 -48.24 -0.70
N ILE A 16 28.28 -48.16 0.26
CA ILE A 16 28.45 -47.71 1.66
C ILE A 16 28.09 -46.23 1.95
N THR A 17 26.78 -46.00 2.00
CA THR A 17 26.03 -45.83 3.25
C THR A 17 26.56 -44.83 4.31
N TYR A 18 25.73 -43.79 4.51
CA TYR A 18 25.33 -43.18 5.79
C TYR A 18 26.14 -42.02 6.43
N HIS A 19 25.38 -40.91 6.52
CA HIS A 19 25.20 -40.02 7.67
C HIS A 19 26.19 -38.89 8.01
N ASN A 20 25.61 -37.70 7.92
CA ASN A 20 25.54 -36.64 8.95
C ASN A 20 26.57 -35.51 8.93
N LYS A 21 25.97 -34.30 8.97
CA LYS A 21 26.42 -33.08 9.65
C LYS A 21 27.57 -32.26 9.05
N LYS A 22 27.13 -31.13 8.48
CA LYS A 22 27.43 -29.79 9.03
C LYS A 22 28.85 -29.25 8.80
N THR A 23 29.01 -28.56 7.67
CA THR A 23 29.89 -27.39 7.52
C THR A 23 29.30 -26.53 6.40
N MET A 24 28.45 -25.53 6.70
CA MET A 24 28.83 -24.14 6.99
C MET A 24 29.88 -23.54 6.04
N LYS A 25 29.53 -22.35 5.51
CA LYS A 25 30.42 -21.31 4.94
C LYS A 25 30.90 -21.67 3.53
N LYS A 26 30.66 -20.93 2.46
CA LYS A 26 30.54 -19.50 2.10
C LYS A 26 30.37 -19.56 0.55
N MET A 27 29.93 -18.61 -0.24
CA MET A 27 29.39 -17.25 -0.21
C MET A 27 28.96 -17.06 -1.69
N ILE A 28 27.74 -16.62 -1.98
CA ILE A 28 27.45 -15.27 -2.51
C ILE A 28 27.95 -15.06 -3.95
N GLN A 29 27.05 -14.49 -4.77
CA GLN A 29 27.17 -14.06 -6.19
C GLN A 29 26.74 -15.15 -7.18
N ALA A 30 25.82 -14.94 -8.12
CA ALA A 30 25.11 -13.75 -8.58
C ALA A 30 23.86 -14.27 -9.31
N THR A 31 22.64 -13.84 -8.94
CA THR A 31 21.95 -12.68 -9.52
C THR A 31 21.10 -13.05 -10.74
N LEU A 32 19.79 -13.13 -10.47
CA LEU A 32 18.67 -12.59 -11.25
C LEU A 32 18.55 -12.97 -12.73
N LEU A 33 17.52 -13.77 -13.04
CA LEU A 33 16.65 -13.53 -14.19
C LEU A 33 15.32 -14.31 -14.09
N ALA A 34 14.23 -13.57 -14.25
CA ALA A 34 12.85 -13.99 -14.55
C ALA A 34 12.11 -14.77 -13.43
N VAL A 35 11.30 -14.10 -12.59
CA VAL A 35 9.96 -13.54 -12.90
C VAL A 35 8.98 -14.62 -13.31
N PHE A 36 8.28 -15.19 -12.32
CA PHE A 36 6.81 -15.26 -12.28
C PHE A 36 6.42 -15.82 -10.90
N VAL A 37 6.23 -14.91 -9.94
CA VAL A 37 5.56 -15.25 -8.69
C VAL A 37 4.07 -15.05 -8.94
N PRO A 38 3.20 -16.07 -8.92
CA PRO A 38 1.77 -15.86 -8.83
C PRO A 38 1.46 -15.46 -7.38
N VAL A 39 1.79 -14.22 -7.02
CA VAL A 39 1.33 -13.60 -5.76
C VAL A 39 -0.06 -13.06 -6.03
N MET A 40 -1.03 -13.74 -5.41
CA MET A 40 -2.30 -13.20 -4.92
C MET A 40 -3.26 -12.63 -5.96
N LEU A 41 -3.99 -13.52 -6.64
CA LEU A 41 -5.43 -13.30 -6.85
C LEU A 41 -6.19 -13.68 -5.57
N LEU A 42 -5.87 -12.99 -4.48
CA LEU A 42 -6.83 -12.71 -3.42
C LEU A 42 -7.38 -11.32 -3.71
N THR A 43 -8.02 -11.17 -4.88
CA THR A 43 -9.10 -10.19 -5.01
C THR A 43 -10.26 -10.75 -4.21
N GLY A 44 -10.09 -10.78 -2.88
CA GLY A 44 -11.22 -10.49 -2.02
C GLY A 44 -11.86 -9.25 -2.60
N CYS A 45 -13.18 -9.30 -2.73
CA CYS A 45 -14.02 -8.17 -2.98
C CYS A 45 -13.83 -7.23 -1.77
N ASP A 46 -12.68 -6.57 -1.67
CA ASP A 46 -12.31 -5.76 -0.53
C ASP A 46 -12.94 -4.40 -0.80
N SER A 47 -14.15 -4.29 -0.29
CA SER A 47 -14.89 -3.08 -0.01
C SER A 47 -14.41 -1.84 -0.78
N SER A 48 -14.97 -1.60 -1.97
CA SER A 48 -14.92 -0.26 -2.60
C SER A 48 -15.34 0.84 -1.61
N ASN A 49 -16.17 0.50 -0.62
CA ASN A 49 -16.56 1.39 0.46
C ASN A 49 -15.47 1.60 1.53
N GLY A 50 -14.57 0.64 1.78
CA GLY A 50 -13.58 0.73 2.85
C GLY A 50 -12.54 1.82 2.61
N ALA A 51 -12.12 2.02 1.35
CA ALA A 51 -11.22 3.09 0.97
C ALA A 51 -11.88 4.48 1.10
N ALA A 52 -13.15 4.60 0.69
CA ALA A 52 -13.94 5.81 0.83
C ALA A 52 -14.18 6.16 2.32
N ASP A 53 -14.56 5.18 3.13
CA ASP A 53 -14.76 5.31 4.58
C ASP A 53 -13.47 5.76 5.28
N ALA A 54 -12.34 5.10 4.99
CA ALA A 54 -11.04 5.42 5.59
C ALA A 54 -10.56 6.83 5.19
N THR A 55 -10.77 7.21 3.93
CA THR A 55 -10.44 8.57 3.45
C THR A 55 -11.32 9.62 4.12
N ALA A 56 -12.63 9.38 4.18
CA ALA A 56 -13.59 10.27 4.84
C ALA A 56 -13.26 10.47 6.33
N GLU A 57 -12.95 9.39 7.06
CA GLU A 57 -12.53 9.48 8.45
C GLU A 57 -11.25 10.31 8.60
N ALA A 58 -10.25 10.07 7.76
CA ALA A 58 -8.99 10.80 7.80
C ALA A 58 -9.17 12.31 7.59
N ILE A 59 -10.04 12.71 6.65
CA ILE A 59 -10.38 14.12 6.39
C ILE A 59 -11.04 14.77 7.60
N VAL A 60 -12.05 14.13 8.19
CA VAL A 60 -12.79 14.71 9.33
C VAL A 60 -11.87 14.79 10.57
N VAL A 61 -11.09 13.74 10.82
CA VAL A 61 -10.14 13.72 11.95
C VAL A 61 -9.05 14.78 11.78
N SER A 62 -8.51 14.96 10.57
CA SER A 62 -7.47 15.98 10.33
C SER A 62 -8.03 17.40 10.53
N GLY A 63 -9.27 17.65 10.11
CA GLY A 63 -9.98 18.91 10.35
C GLY A 63 -10.13 19.21 11.84
N LEU A 64 -10.53 18.22 12.65
CA LEU A 64 -10.64 18.37 14.10
C LEU A 64 -9.28 18.52 14.78
N ALA A 65 -8.25 17.79 14.33
CA ALA A 65 -6.91 17.87 14.88
C ALA A 65 -6.26 19.25 14.65
N LYS A 66 -6.55 19.91 13.52
CA LYS A 66 -6.14 21.30 13.27
C LYS A 66 -6.74 22.31 14.26
N GLY A 67 -7.90 22.00 14.82
CA GLY A 67 -8.51 22.78 15.91
C GLY A 67 -7.69 22.78 17.21
N GLY A 68 -6.63 21.97 17.29
CA GLY A 68 -5.80 21.81 18.49
C GLY A 68 -6.35 20.76 19.46
N GLU A 69 -7.28 19.93 19.00
CA GLU A 69 -7.96 18.97 19.85
C GLU A 69 -7.03 17.84 20.31
N SER A 70 -7.10 17.50 21.60
CA SER A 70 -6.33 16.39 22.14
C SER A 70 -6.81 15.05 21.55
N ARG A 71 -5.94 14.04 21.54
CA ARG A 71 -6.31 12.69 21.07
C ARG A 71 -7.53 12.12 21.80
N GLN A 72 -7.67 12.40 23.09
CA GLN A 72 -8.82 11.95 23.88
C GLN A 72 -10.11 12.65 23.44
N MET A 73 -10.04 13.93 23.10
CA MET A 73 -11.17 14.68 22.54
C MET A 73 -11.57 14.16 21.17
N LEU A 74 -10.60 13.83 20.30
CA LEU A 74 -10.86 13.21 19.01
C LEU A 74 -11.61 11.88 19.14
N GLU A 75 -11.20 11.02 20.08
CA GLU A 75 -11.92 9.76 20.33
C GLU A 75 -13.35 9.99 20.84
N LEU A 76 -13.58 11.05 21.63
CA LEU A 76 -14.94 11.44 22.03
C LEU A 76 -15.76 11.93 20.84
N PHE A 77 -15.18 12.75 19.96
CA PHE A 77 -15.84 13.22 18.74
C PHE A 77 -16.23 12.06 17.82
N LYS A 78 -15.36 11.06 17.67
CA LYS A 78 -15.66 9.85 16.88
C LYS A 78 -16.92 9.10 17.34
N GLN A 79 -17.28 9.22 18.61
CA GLN A 79 -18.50 8.59 19.14
C GLN A 79 -19.77 9.39 18.83
N GLN A 80 -19.66 10.68 18.51
CA GLN A 80 -20.79 11.56 18.28
C GLN A 80 -21.52 11.21 16.98
N PRO A 81 -22.86 11.31 16.94
CA PRO A 81 -23.65 11.11 15.73
C PRO A 81 -23.21 12.05 14.59
N GLU A 82 -22.85 13.28 14.89
CA GLU A 82 -22.43 14.30 13.92
C GLU A 82 -21.17 13.86 13.17
N PHE A 83 -20.18 13.33 13.89
CA PHE A 83 -18.98 12.78 13.28
C PHE A 83 -19.31 11.64 12.32
N LYS A 84 -20.12 10.69 12.77
CA LYS A 84 -20.53 9.52 11.97
C LYS A 84 -21.31 9.94 10.73
N ASN A 85 -22.16 10.95 10.84
CA ASN A 85 -22.93 11.50 9.72
C ASN A 85 -22.03 12.18 8.69
N MET A 86 -21.04 12.98 9.13
CA MET A 86 -20.06 13.60 8.23
C MET A 86 -19.24 12.54 7.49
N VAL A 87 -18.71 11.54 8.20
CA VAL A 87 -17.95 10.45 7.58
C VAL A 87 -18.81 9.67 6.58
N ALA A 88 -20.07 9.35 6.94
CA ALA A 88 -20.98 8.64 6.05
C ALA A 88 -21.32 9.45 4.79
N CYS A 89 -21.54 10.76 4.91
CA CYS A 89 -21.81 11.64 3.77
C CYS A 89 -20.61 11.68 2.80
N LEU A 90 -19.41 11.93 3.33
CA LEU A 90 -18.17 11.98 2.55
C LEU A 90 -17.88 10.62 1.89
N SER A 91 -18.02 9.53 2.64
CA SER A 91 -17.80 8.18 2.12
C SER A 91 -18.76 7.83 0.99
N LEU A 92 -20.05 8.16 1.14
CA LEU A 92 -21.04 7.95 0.08
C LEU A 92 -20.68 8.76 -1.17
N PHE A 93 -20.27 10.02 -1.02
CA PHE A 93 -19.85 10.84 -2.14
C PHE A 93 -18.63 10.24 -2.85
N LEU A 94 -17.58 9.90 -2.10
CA LEU A 94 -16.35 9.31 -2.64
C LEU A 94 -16.64 7.98 -3.33
N SER A 95 -17.44 7.11 -2.72
CA SER A 95 -17.87 5.84 -3.31
C SER A 95 -18.62 6.06 -4.64
N ASN A 96 -19.51 7.06 -4.70
CA ASN A 96 -20.23 7.41 -5.92
C ASN A 96 -19.34 7.98 -7.02
N GLN A 97 -18.22 8.62 -6.66
CA GLN A 97 -17.20 9.07 -7.60
C GLN A 97 -16.22 7.94 -8.02
N GLY A 98 -16.40 6.72 -7.49
CA GLY A 98 -15.54 5.59 -7.79
C GLY A 98 -14.20 5.61 -7.04
N TRP A 99 -14.13 6.29 -5.90
CA TRP A 99 -12.92 6.39 -5.08
C TRP A 99 -12.39 5.01 -4.70
N SER A 100 -11.17 4.72 -5.12
CA SER A 100 -10.55 3.40 -4.97
C SER A 100 -9.54 3.36 -3.83
N GLY A 101 -9.08 2.15 -3.48
CA GLY A 101 -7.96 1.97 -2.56
C GLY A 101 -6.68 2.66 -3.05
N THR A 102 -6.43 2.67 -4.37
CA THR A 102 -5.29 3.39 -4.95
C THR A 102 -5.39 4.90 -4.73
N ASP A 103 -6.60 5.46 -4.82
CA ASP A 103 -6.83 6.89 -4.59
C ASP A 103 -6.65 7.24 -3.11
N HIS A 104 -7.11 6.37 -2.21
CA HIS A 104 -6.81 6.46 -0.78
C HIS A 104 -5.31 6.47 -0.51
N ASP A 105 -4.56 5.51 -1.03
CA ASP A 105 -3.11 5.40 -0.81
C ASP A 105 -2.37 6.62 -1.36
N ALA A 106 -2.75 7.10 -2.54
CA ALA A 106 -2.20 8.30 -3.14
C ALA A 106 -2.48 9.55 -2.29
N TYR A 107 -3.70 9.67 -1.77
CA TYR A 107 -4.09 10.77 -0.88
C TYR A 107 -3.35 10.73 0.46
N MET A 108 -3.27 9.57 1.09
CA MET A 108 -2.54 9.41 2.36
C MET A 108 -1.04 9.67 2.15
N THR A 109 -0.47 9.26 1.03
CA THR A 109 0.93 9.58 0.69
C THR A 109 1.13 11.09 0.52
N ALA A 110 0.26 11.77 -0.21
CA ALA A 110 0.34 13.21 -0.45
C ALA A 110 0.11 14.06 0.82
N THR A 111 -0.46 13.46 1.87
CA THR A 111 -0.74 14.13 3.15
C THR A 111 0.15 13.65 4.29
N ASP A 112 1.27 12.97 3.99
CA ASP A 112 2.18 12.36 4.98
C ASP A 112 1.44 11.48 6.02
N GLY A 113 0.41 10.78 5.58
CA GLY A 113 -0.41 9.90 6.40
C GLY A 113 -1.40 10.62 7.32
N THR A 114 -1.53 11.95 7.26
CA THR A 114 -2.40 12.68 8.20
C THR A 114 -3.81 12.94 7.68
N GLY A 115 -4.08 12.73 6.39
CA GLY A 115 -5.37 13.09 5.80
C GLY A 115 -5.63 14.60 5.81
N ASP A 116 -4.57 15.40 5.94
CA ASP A 116 -4.64 16.85 5.93
C ASP A 116 -4.38 17.37 4.52
N PHE A 117 -5.44 17.81 3.84
CA PHE A 117 -5.32 18.40 2.50
C PHE A 117 -4.34 19.58 2.43
N GLY A 118 -4.21 20.36 3.49
CA GLY A 118 -3.32 21.52 3.56
C GLY A 118 -1.83 21.19 3.54
N LYS A 119 -1.46 19.90 3.65
CA LYS A 119 -0.07 19.44 3.46
C LYS A 119 0.30 19.19 2.00
N ILE A 120 -0.68 19.10 1.12
CA ILE A 120 -0.45 18.97 -0.32
C ILE A 120 0.01 20.36 -0.79
N ASP A 121 1.32 20.50 -0.95
CA ASP A 121 1.94 21.76 -1.36
C ASP A 121 2.25 21.79 -2.86
N SER A 122 2.57 22.99 -3.36
CA SER A 122 2.92 23.22 -4.76
C SER A 122 4.27 22.62 -5.17
N ASN A 123 5.09 22.15 -4.22
CA ASN A 123 6.34 21.45 -4.51
C ASN A 123 6.09 19.96 -4.80
N GLN A 124 5.01 19.38 -4.27
CA GLN A 124 4.61 18.00 -4.52
C GLN A 124 3.74 17.85 -5.77
N CYS A 125 2.79 18.77 -6.00
CA CYS A 125 1.99 18.82 -7.21
C CYS A 125 1.45 20.24 -7.47
N SER A 126 1.28 20.60 -8.74
CA SER A 126 0.59 21.84 -9.09
C SER A 126 -0.88 21.80 -8.64
N GLU A 127 -1.50 22.97 -8.45
CA GLU A 127 -2.91 23.05 -8.08
C GLU A 127 -3.82 22.30 -9.06
N GLN A 128 -3.52 22.37 -10.35
CA GLN A 128 -4.28 21.67 -11.39
C GLN A 128 -4.13 20.14 -11.27
N GLU A 129 -2.95 19.65 -10.92
CA GLU A 129 -2.73 18.22 -10.65
C GLU A 129 -3.39 17.78 -9.35
N ALA A 130 -3.35 18.61 -8.30
CA ALA A 130 -4.04 18.34 -7.04
C ALA A 130 -5.56 18.29 -7.25
N MET A 131 -6.12 19.23 -8.01
CA MET A 131 -7.53 19.26 -8.37
C MET A 131 -7.92 18.06 -9.24
N GLY A 132 -7.06 17.68 -10.20
CA GLY A 132 -7.30 16.50 -11.03
C GLY A 132 -7.30 15.19 -10.26
N LYS A 133 -6.40 15.05 -9.26
CA LYS A 133 -6.25 13.82 -8.47
C LYS A 133 -7.21 13.73 -7.28
N PHE A 134 -7.49 14.87 -6.64
CA PHE A 134 -8.20 14.92 -5.37
C PHE A 134 -9.44 15.82 -5.39
N GLY A 135 -9.88 16.26 -6.57
CA GLY A 135 -11.06 17.13 -6.72
C GLY A 135 -12.34 16.53 -6.15
N ALA A 136 -12.49 15.21 -6.17
CA ALA A 136 -13.61 14.52 -5.51
C ALA A 136 -13.65 14.80 -4.00
N ILE A 137 -12.51 14.83 -3.32
CA ILE A 137 -12.42 15.18 -1.90
C ILE A 137 -12.84 16.64 -1.68
N MET A 138 -12.32 17.57 -2.49
CA MET A 138 -12.64 18.99 -2.35
C MET A 138 -14.14 19.28 -2.53
N MET A 139 -14.78 18.61 -3.49
CA MET A 139 -16.22 18.72 -3.71
C MET A 139 -17.01 18.09 -2.57
N ALA A 140 -16.62 16.90 -2.12
CA ALA A 140 -17.28 16.20 -1.02
C ALA A 140 -17.29 17.04 0.28
N SER A 141 -16.18 17.73 0.57
CA SER A 141 -16.08 18.60 1.74
C SER A 141 -17.00 19.83 1.70
N GLY A 142 -17.41 20.29 0.52
CA GLY A 142 -18.34 21.42 0.39
C GLY A 142 -19.81 21.04 0.60
N ASP A 143 -20.18 19.78 0.33
CA ASP A 143 -21.56 19.30 0.41
C ASP A 143 -21.88 18.60 1.75
N CYS A 144 -20.86 18.11 2.47
CA CYS A 144 -21.00 17.28 3.67
C CYS A 144 -20.58 17.94 4.99
N MET A 145 -19.92 19.11 4.95
CA MET A 145 -19.48 19.87 6.14
C MET A 145 -20.29 21.16 6.29
#